data_AF-A0A1G9SQ58-F1
#
_entry.id   AF-A0A1G9SQ58-F1
#
_cell.length_a   1.000
_cell.length_b   1.000
_cell.length_c   1.000
_cell.angle_alpha   90.00
_cell.angle_beta   90.00
_cell.angle_gamma   90.00
#
_symmetry.space_group_name_H-M   'P 1'
#
loop_
_entity.id
_entity.type
_entity.pdbx_description
1 polymer ?
#
loop_
_entity_poly.entity_id
_entity_poly.type
_entity_poly.pdbx_seq_one_letter_code
_entity_poly.pdbx_strand_id
1 'polypeptide(L)'
;MTMSSDFAPYLLRWSLVPDGAPIVARLSRLLPVLRRGEAAMLKIASEPEEKWEVAARCGFADADTLRRAFMRHVGVTPAEYRKRFASPALSAD
;
A
#
# COMPACT_ATOMS: atom_id res chain seq x y z
N MET A 1 -4.19 -17.83 -17.18
CA MET A 1 -3.73 -17.92 -15.78
C MET A 1 -2.70 -16.82 -15.56
N THR A 2 -3.16 -15.57 -15.46
CA THR A 2 -2.30 -14.37 -15.48
C THR A 2 -2.52 -13.63 -14.18
N MET A 3 -1.76 -13.97 -13.14
CA MET A 3 -1.85 -13.36 -11.81
C MET A 3 -0.63 -12.51 -11.46
N SER A 4 -0.20 -11.60 -12.36
CA SER A 4 0.97 -10.73 -12.07
C SER A 4 0.88 -9.29 -12.60
N SER A 5 -0.31 -8.79 -12.96
CA SER A 5 -0.46 -7.41 -13.45
C SER A 5 -0.19 -6.34 -12.38
N ASP A 6 -0.26 -6.71 -11.09
CA ASP A 6 -0.08 -5.78 -9.96
C ASP A 6 1.37 -5.28 -9.84
N PHE A 7 2.36 -6.12 -10.16
CA PHE A 7 3.79 -5.76 -10.02
C PHE A 7 4.37 -5.05 -11.23
N ALA A 8 3.76 -5.22 -12.41
CA ALA A 8 4.22 -4.69 -13.70
C ALA A 8 4.64 -3.20 -13.67
N PRO A 9 3.86 -2.26 -13.10
CA PRO A 9 4.27 -0.85 -13.07
C PRO A 9 5.54 -0.62 -12.27
N TYR A 10 5.74 -1.36 -11.17
CA TYR A 10 6.92 -1.22 -10.30
C TYR A 10 8.15 -1.89 -10.91
N LEU A 11 7.99 -3.04 -11.56
CA LEU A 11 9.08 -3.73 -12.25
C LEU A 11 9.66 -2.86 -13.37
N LEU A 12 8.81 -2.23 -14.16
CA LEU A 12 9.23 -1.32 -15.23
C LEU A 12 9.85 -0.04 -14.66
N ARG A 13 9.18 0.61 -13.69
CA ARG A 13 9.66 1.87 -13.10
C ARG A 13 11.03 1.74 -12.44
N TRP A 14 11.30 0.62 -11.79
CA TRP A 14 12.54 0.42 -11.03
C TRP A 14 13.54 -0.51 -11.72
N SER A 15 13.27 -0.92 -12.97
CA SER A 15 14.09 -1.87 -13.73
C SER A 15 14.44 -3.12 -12.91
N LEU A 16 13.43 -3.71 -12.28
CA LEU A 16 13.55 -4.91 -11.47
C LEU A 16 13.30 -6.16 -12.31
N VAL A 17 14.09 -7.20 -12.10
CA VAL A 17 13.88 -8.52 -12.73
C VAL A 17 13.23 -9.45 -11.71
N PRO A 18 12.07 -10.07 -11.99
CA PRO A 18 11.45 -11.02 -11.08
C PRO A 18 12.35 -12.24 -10.86
N ASP A 19 12.56 -12.59 -9.60
CA ASP A 19 13.41 -13.68 -9.13
C ASP A 19 12.58 -14.78 -8.47
N GLY A 20 11.68 -15.38 -9.24
CA GLY A 20 10.81 -16.47 -8.79
C GLY A 20 9.35 -16.08 -8.63
N ALA A 21 8.61 -16.90 -7.88
CA ALA A 21 7.16 -16.78 -7.76
C ALA A 21 6.75 -15.72 -6.72
N PRO A 22 5.65 -14.97 -6.97
CA PRO A 22 5.11 -14.05 -6.00
C PRO A 22 4.64 -14.81 -4.75
N ILE A 23 4.97 -14.25 -3.58
CA ILE A 23 4.52 -14.74 -2.29
C ILE A 23 3.28 -13.92 -1.91
N VAL A 24 2.14 -14.58 -1.84
CA VAL A 24 0.87 -13.97 -1.43
C VAL A 24 0.72 -14.14 0.08
N ALA A 25 1.01 -13.09 0.84
CA ALA A 25 0.66 -13.03 2.25
C ALA A 25 -0.76 -12.47 2.43
N ARG A 26 -1.36 -12.71 3.61
CA ARG A 26 -2.76 -12.33 3.93
C ARG A 26 -3.14 -10.88 3.60
N LEU A 27 -2.17 -9.96 3.61
CA LEU A 27 -2.42 -8.52 3.45
C LEU A 27 -1.44 -7.83 2.48
N SER A 28 -0.38 -8.54 2.08
CA SER A 28 0.69 -8.01 1.27
C SER A 28 1.06 -9.01 0.19
N ARG A 29 1.41 -8.51 -0.99
CA ARG A 29 1.98 -9.32 -2.06
C ARG A 29 3.45 -8.98 -2.17
N LEU A 30 4.29 -10.00 -2.05
CA LEU A 30 5.73 -9.90 -2.15
C LEU A 30 6.19 -10.54 -3.44
N LEU A 31 7.18 -9.96 -4.08
CA LEU A 31 7.83 -10.56 -5.24
C LEU A 31 9.35 -10.47 -5.02
N PRO A 32 10.06 -11.60 -4.95
CA PRO A 32 11.51 -11.56 -4.97
C PRO A 32 11.96 -11.01 -6.32
N VAL A 33 12.93 -10.11 -6.31
CA VAL A 33 13.41 -9.40 -7.50
C VAL A 33 14.92 -9.19 -7.42
N LEU A 34 15.56 -9.05 -8.58
CA LEU A 34 16.93 -8.56 -8.69
C LEU A 34 16.91 -7.08 -9.06
N ARG A 35 17.64 -6.26 -8.29
CA ARG A 35 17.91 -4.85 -8.56
C ARG A 35 19.39 -4.70 -8.91
N ARG A 36 19.69 -4.49 -10.20
CA ARG A 36 21.07 -4.38 -10.71
C ARG A 36 21.97 -5.57 -10.30
N GLY A 37 21.39 -6.77 -10.24
CA GLY A 37 22.09 -8.00 -9.84
C GLY A 37 22.07 -8.32 -8.35
N GLU A 38 21.55 -7.41 -7.50
CA GLU A 38 21.40 -7.67 -6.07
C GLU A 38 19.99 -8.18 -5.73
N ALA A 39 19.91 -9.19 -4.86
CA ALA A 39 18.66 -9.73 -4.40
C ALA A 39 17.89 -8.72 -3.53
N ALA A 40 16.62 -8.51 -3.85
CA ALA A 40 15.72 -7.61 -3.14
C ALA A 40 14.30 -8.19 -3.12
N MET A 41 13.40 -7.54 -2.38
CA MET A 41 12.00 -7.93 -2.27
C MET A 41 11.10 -6.73 -2.58
N LEU A 42 10.25 -6.87 -3.58
CA LEU A 42 9.22 -5.90 -3.90
C LEU A 42 7.96 -6.21 -3.08
N LYS A 43 7.61 -5.32 -2.13
CA LYS A 43 6.39 -5.44 -1.32
C LYS A 43 5.32 -4.47 -1.82
N ILE A 44 4.17 -5.00 -2.22
CA ILE A 44 2.95 -4.24 -2.45
C ILE A 44 2.00 -4.54 -1.30
N ALA A 45 1.76 -3.55 -0.45
CA ALA A 45 0.71 -3.63 0.57
C ALA A 45 -0.65 -3.51 -0.12
N SER A 46 -1.59 -4.38 0.24
CA SER A 46 -2.99 -4.14 -0.11
C SER A 46 -3.57 -3.09 0.84
N GLU A 47 -4.60 -2.35 0.42
CA GLU A 47 -5.18 -1.21 1.15
C GLU A 47 -6.04 -1.51 2.42
N PRO A 48 -6.00 -2.67 3.11
CA PRO A 48 -6.51 -2.75 4.48
C PRO A 48 -5.46 -2.50 5.58
N GLU A 49 -4.15 -2.59 5.31
CA GLU A 49 -3.10 -2.41 6.34
C GLU A 49 -3.06 -0.96 6.86
N GLU A 50 -3.16 0.05 5.99
CA GLU A 50 -3.18 1.46 6.43
C GLU A 50 -4.40 1.79 7.29
N LYS A 51 -5.55 1.15 7.05
CA LYS A 51 -6.79 1.49 7.78
C LYS A 51 -6.75 0.99 9.22
N TRP A 52 -6.27 -0.23 9.41
CA TRP A 52 -6.12 -0.82 10.74
C TRP A 52 -4.94 -0.20 11.49
N GLU A 53 -3.80 -0.03 10.82
CA GLU A 53 -2.60 0.51 11.47
C GLU A 53 -2.78 1.96 11.90
N VAL A 54 -3.42 2.81 11.07
CA VAL A 54 -3.75 4.19 11.46
C VAL A 54 -4.74 4.21 12.63
N ALA A 55 -5.76 3.34 12.62
CA ALA A 55 -6.70 3.24 13.73
C ALA A 55 -6.01 2.85 15.04
N ALA A 56 -5.19 1.78 15.01
CA ALA A 56 -4.45 1.30 16.17
C ALA A 56 -3.46 2.35 16.70
N ARG A 57 -2.73 3.04 15.81
CA ARG A 57 -1.80 4.13 16.19
C ARG A 57 -2.51 5.34 16.78
N CYS A 58 -3.77 5.57 16.42
CA CYS A 58 -4.60 6.63 16.99
C CYS A 58 -5.41 6.16 18.22
N GLY A 59 -5.22 4.93 18.70
CA GLY A 59 -5.90 4.39 19.89
C GLY A 59 -7.33 3.91 19.65
N PHE A 60 -7.72 3.68 18.39
CA PHE A 60 -9.03 3.13 18.05
C PHE A 60 -8.99 1.60 17.94
N ALA A 61 -10.08 0.97 18.37
CA ALA A 61 -10.23 -0.48 18.34
C ALA A 61 -10.22 -1.06 16.92
N ASP A 62 -10.62 -0.25 15.92
CA ASP A 62 -10.71 -0.66 14.53
C ASP A 62 -10.88 0.57 13.59
N ALA A 63 -10.73 0.32 12.30
CA ALA A 63 -10.83 1.32 11.25
C ALA A 63 -12.22 1.96 11.12
N ASP A 64 -13.30 1.25 11.47
CA ASP A 64 -14.67 1.76 11.38
C ASP A 64 -14.95 2.74 12.53
N THR A 65 -14.47 2.44 13.74
CA THR A 65 -14.50 3.36 14.89
C THR A 65 -13.74 4.65 14.59
N LEU A 66 -12.53 4.55 14.02
CA LEU A 66 -11.73 5.70 13.58
C LEU A 66 -12.48 6.50 12.49
N ARG A 67 -13.03 5.81 11.48
CA ARG A 67 -13.77 6.44 10.38
C ARG A 67 -15.01 7.20 10.88
N ARG A 68 -15.77 6.65 11.82
CA ARG A 68 -16.94 7.31 12.43
C ARG A 68 -16.53 8.55 13.24
N ALA A 69 -15.50 8.43 14.08
CA ALA A 69 -14.99 9.56 14.86
C ALA A 69 -14.47 10.69 13.96
N PHE A 70 -13.67 10.34 12.94
CA PHE A 70 -13.12 11.28 11.98
C PHE A 70 -14.22 11.97 11.16
N MET A 71 -15.23 11.23 10.67
CA MET A 71 -16.37 11.84 9.99
C MET A 71 -17.15 12.78 10.91
N ARG A 72 -17.32 12.45 12.20
CA ARG A 72 -18.02 13.32 13.15
C ARG A 72 -17.28 14.64 13.39
N HIS A 73 -15.95 14.64 13.38
CA HIS A 73 -15.14 15.83 13.68
C HIS A 73 -14.72 16.63 12.44
N VAL A 74 -14.47 15.96 11.31
CA VAL A 74 -13.92 16.56 10.08
C VAL A 74 -14.96 16.64 8.96
N GLY A 75 -16.05 15.86 9.03
CA GLY A 75 -17.16 15.90 8.07
C GLY A 75 -16.92 15.12 6.76
N VAL A 76 -15.74 14.53 6.57
CA VAL A 76 -15.39 13.70 5.40
C VAL A 76 -14.72 12.40 5.85
N THR A 77 -14.68 11.38 4.99
CA THR A 77 -13.96 10.14 5.32
C THR A 77 -12.44 10.35 5.29
N PRO A 78 -11.64 9.58 6.06
CA PRO A 78 -10.18 9.66 6.00
C PRO A 78 -9.60 9.45 4.59
N ALA A 79 -10.24 8.60 3.77
CA ALA A 79 -9.83 8.36 2.39
C ALA A 79 -10.06 9.60 1.51
N GLU A 80 -11.20 10.26 1.68
CA GLU A 80 -11.52 11.49 0.94
C GLU A 80 -10.65 12.68 1.40
N TYR A 81 -10.42 12.78 2.72
CA TYR A 81 -9.47 13.74 3.27
C TYR A 81 -8.07 13.54 2.69
N ARG A 82 -7.57 12.29 2.63
CA ARG A 82 -6.30 11.97 1.97
C ARG A 82 -6.31 12.34 0.49
N LYS A 83 -7.35 12.02 -0.28
CA LYS A 83 -7.40 12.45 -1.70
C LYS A 83 -7.32 13.96 -1.88
N ARG A 84 -7.90 14.73 -0.95
CA ARG A 84 -7.99 16.18 -1.03
C ARG A 84 -6.76 16.90 -0.47
N PHE A 85 -6.07 16.30 0.50
CA PHE A 85 -4.97 16.93 1.26
C PHE A 85 -3.67 16.13 1.30
N ALA A 86 -3.61 14.90 0.76
CA ALA A 86 -2.33 14.25 0.54
C ALA A 86 -1.55 15.12 -0.44
N SER A 87 -0.42 15.65 0.04
CA SER A 87 0.50 16.38 -0.83
C SER A 87 0.78 15.53 -2.06
N PRO A 88 0.82 16.11 -3.27
CA PRO A 88 1.30 15.42 -4.47
C PRO A 88 2.80 15.03 -4.40
N ALA A 89 3.42 15.06 -3.22
CA ALA A 89 4.86 14.93 -2.97
C ALA A 89 5.41 13.50 -3.13
N LEU A 90 4.74 12.64 -3.92
CA LEU A 90 5.28 11.36 -4.38
C LEU A 90 4.80 10.98 -5.79
N SER A 91 4.43 11.98 -6.61
CA SER A 91 4.42 11.85 -8.07
C SER A 91 5.67 12.53 -8.65
N ALA A 92 6.61 11.70 -9.10
CA ALA A 92 7.74 12.01 -9.99
C ALA A 92 8.83 12.98 -9.47
N ASP A 93 9.88 12.40 -8.91
CA ASP A 93 11.23 12.45 -9.51
C ASP A 93 11.81 11.02 -9.46
#